data_AF-A0A2S8WYG9-F1
#
_entry.id   AF-A0A2S8WYG9-F1
#
_cell.length_a   1.000
_cell.length_b   1.000
_cell.length_c   1.000
_cell.angle_alpha   90.00
_cell.angle_beta   90.00
_cell.angle_gamma   90.00
#
_symmetry.space_group_name_H-M   'P 1'
#
loop_
_entity.id
_entity.type
_entity.pdbx_description
1 polymer ?
#
loop_
_entity_poly.entity_id
_entity_poly.type
_entity_poly.pdbx_seq_one_letter_code
_entity_poly.pdbx_strand_id
1 'polypeptide(L)'
;MKRRRQLNKKTRSVQAKPVRNRTHKFIAGLLSAIIPGLGHIYLRLYMRGLTFMLLVLLDLSAVLYFSSIGIQINVPLLILLALCIPVIYFYNVYDVLQSADWVMMRRRRAATQATSDKPINNERSTRDAMMVWERGISFGLLLIVGGSLMVLFFRKPRWFQELLAMYGGYSFAVLMIVGGLLLFGREFWVMLNKKKM
;
A
#
# COMPACT_ATOMS: atom_id res chain seq x y z
N MET A 1 -19.46 6.26 69.25
CA MET A 1 -19.67 4.86 68.80
C MET A 1 -19.42 4.79 67.29
N LYS A 2 -18.34 4.12 66.88
CA LYS A 2 -17.89 3.91 65.50
C LYS A 2 -18.90 3.09 64.70
N ARG A 3 -19.23 3.49 63.46
CA ARG A 3 -19.40 2.57 62.33
C ARG A 3 -19.38 3.32 61.00
N ARG A 4 -18.17 3.65 60.55
CA ARG A 4 -17.85 3.85 59.13
C ARG A 4 -18.18 2.52 58.42
N ARG A 5 -19.37 2.40 57.85
CA ARG A 5 -19.69 1.31 56.91
C ARG A 5 -18.92 1.60 55.64
N GLN A 6 -17.78 0.92 55.53
CA GLN A 6 -16.89 0.97 54.39
C GLN A 6 -17.67 0.64 53.11
N LEU A 7 -17.58 1.55 52.14
CA LEU A 7 -17.89 1.31 50.74
C LEU A 7 -17.06 0.10 50.28
N ASN A 8 -17.66 -1.08 50.22
CA ASN A 8 -17.09 -2.19 49.48
C ASN A 8 -17.74 -2.26 48.09
N LYS A 9 -17.49 -1.21 47.28
CA LYS A 9 -17.74 -1.28 45.85
C LYS A 9 -16.59 -2.11 45.29
N LYS A 10 -16.79 -3.43 45.26
CA LYS A 10 -15.92 -4.42 44.64
C LYS A 10 -15.65 -3.97 43.20
N THR A 11 -14.57 -3.23 43.00
CA THR A 11 -14.02 -2.89 41.69
C THR A 11 -13.60 -4.22 41.10
N ARG A 12 -14.51 -4.84 40.34
CA ARG A 12 -14.17 -5.90 39.40
C ARG A 12 -13.17 -5.28 38.45
N SER A 13 -11.88 -5.46 38.71
CA SER A 13 -10.84 -5.27 37.73
C SER A 13 -11.19 -6.22 36.59
N VAL A 14 -11.79 -5.67 35.53
CA VAL A 14 -11.99 -6.38 34.28
C VAL A 14 -10.57 -6.73 33.82
N GLN A 15 -10.14 -7.95 34.12
CA GLN A 15 -8.86 -8.47 33.66
C GLN A 15 -8.92 -8.42 32.13
N ALA A 16 -8.24 -7.43 31.55
CA ALA A 16 -8.07 -7.33 30.11
C ALA A 16 -7.27 -8.56 29.68
N LYS A 17 -7.97 -9.59 29.20
CA LYS A 17 -7.38 -10.81 28.66
C LYS A 17 -6.29 -10.39 27.67
N PRO A 18 -5.02 -10.81 27.81
CA PRO A 18 -3.98 -10.43 26.87
C PRO A 18 -4.40 -10.95 25.50
N VAL A 19 -4.76 -10.03 24.60
CA VAL A 19 -5.23 -10.38 23.27
C VAL A 19 -4.08 -11.10 22.56
N ARG A 20 -4.16 -12.44 22.51
CA ARG A 20 -3.26 -13.37 21.84
C ARG A 20 -3.33 -13.13 20.34
N ASN A 21 -2.69 -12.05 19.89
CA ASN A 21 -2.90 -11.52 18.55
C ASN A 21 -1.61 -11.38 17.73
N ARG A 22 -0.45 -11.79 18.26
CA ARG A 22 0.80 -11.83 17.48
C ARG A 22 0.71 -12.83 16.32
N THR A 23 -0.02 -13.94 16.51
CA THR A 23 -0.21 -14.98 15.49
C THR A 23 -0.93 -14.47 14.24
N HIS A 24 -1.96 -13.63 14.40
CA HIS A 24 -2.69 -13.04 13.26
C HIS A 24 -1.83 -12.09 12.42
N LYS A 25 -0.84 -11.40 13.01
CA LYS A 25 0.11 -10.58 12.25
C LYS A 25 1.06 -11.43 11.43
N PHE A 26 1.62 -12.48 12.04
CA PHE A 26 2.52 -13.41 11.36
C PHE A 26 1.82 -14.12 10.20
N ILE A 27 0.58 -14.56 10.41
CA ILE A 27 -0.23 -15.19 9.35
C ILE A 27 -0.49 -14.20 8.21
N ALA A 28 -0.83 -12.95 8.52
CA ALA A 28 -1.05 -11.95 7.48
C ALA A 28 0.23 -11.64 6.67
N GLY A 29 1.36 -11.46 7.35
CA GLY A 29 2.65 -11.25 6.70
C GLY A 29 3.06 -12.46 5.86
N LEU A 30 2.84 -13.68 6.36
CA LEU A 30 3.11 -14.91 5.63
C LEU A 30 2.21 -15.04 4.39
N LEU A 31 0.91 -14.76 4.50
CA LEU A 31 -0.01 -14.74 3.35
C LEU A 31 0.44 -13.75 2.29
N SER A 32 0.86 -12.55 2.71
CA SER A 32 1.42 -11.53 1.83
C SER A 32 2.70 -11.97 1.12
N ALA A 33 3.50 -12.81 1.78
CA ALA A 33 4.75 -13.33 1.26
C ALA A 33 4.56 -14.52 0.31
N ILE A 34 3.39 -15.16 0.28
CA ILE A 34 3.08 -16.23 -0.69
C ILE A 34 2.40 -15.65 -1.93
N ILE A 35 1.41 -14.77 -1.74
CA ILE A 35 0.70 -14.12 -2.84
C ILE A 35 0.60 -12.62 -2.53
N PRO A 36 1.11 -11.77 -3.43
CA PRO A 36 1.08 -10.34 -3.22
C PRO A 36 -0.36 -9.84 -3.08
N GLY A 37 -0.62 -9.01 -2.06
CA GLY A 37 -1.96 -8.48 -1.74
C GLY A 37 -2.87 -9.38 -0.90
N LEU A 38 -2.59 -10.68 -0.70
CA LEU A 38 -3.44 -11.54 0.15
C LEU A 38 -3.40 -11.16 1.63
N GLY A 39 -2.25 -10.69 2.13
CA GLY A 39 -2.13 -10.23 3.51
C GLY A 39 -3.08 -9.07 3.81
N HIS A 40 -3.19 -8.08 2.93
CA HIS A 40 -4.12 -6.96 3.10
C HIS A 40 -5.58 -7.42 3.09
N ILE A 41 -5.94 -8.37 2.22
CA ILE A 41 -7.28 -8.95 2.17
C ILE A 41 -7.61 -9.68 3.48
N TYR A 42 -6.64 -10.39 4.07
CA TYR A 42 -6.81 -11.05 5.37
C TYR A 42 -7.11 -10.04 6.50
N LEU A 43 -6.53 -8.83 6.43
CA LEU A 43 -6.84 -7.73 7.36
C LEU A 43 -8.15 -6.99 7.05
N ARG A 44 -8.89 -7.40 6.00
CA ARG A 44 -10.08 -6.73 5.44
C ARG A 44 -9.76 -5.40 4.74
N LEU A 45 -8.51 -5.19 4.30
CA LEU A 45 -8.09 -4.06 3.46
C LEU A 45 -8.10 -4.49 1.98
N TYR A 46 -9.29 -4.67 1.42
CA TYR A 46 -9.46 -5.20 0.06
C TYR A 46 -8.85 -4.32 -1.02
N MET A 47 -9.04 -2.99 -0.93
CA MET A 47 -8.55 -2.05 -1.95
C MET A 47 -7.03 -2.10 -2.07
N ARG A 48 -6.30 -2.06 -0.94
CA ARG A 48 -4.84 -2.20 -0.94
C ARG A 48 -4.38 -3.53 -1.51
N GLY A 49 -5.02 -4.63 -1.10
CA GLY A 49 -4.68 -5.96 -1.60
C GLY A 49 -4.83 -6.06 -3.12
N LEU A 50 -5.95 -5.54 -3.64
CA LEU A 50 -6.20 -5.48 -5.09
C LEU A 50 -5.20 -4.57 -5.83
N THR A 51 -4.79 -3.44 -5.25
CA THR A 51 -3.76 -2.59 -5.85
C THR A 51 -2.44 -3.34 -5.98
N PHE A 52 -2.00 -4.07 -4.95
CA PHE A 52 -0.78 -4.88 -5.02
C PHE A 52 -0.88 -6.02 -6.04
N MET A 53 -2.02 -6.70 -6.11
CA MET A 53 -2.26 -7.73 -7.12
C MET A 53 -2.20 -7.14 -8.53
N LEU A 54 -2.86 -6.00 -8.76
CA LEU A 54 -2.85 -5.31 -10.05
C LEU A 54 -1.44 -4.86 -10.43
N LEU A 55 -0.68 -4.29 -9.50
CA LEU A 55 0.70 -3.86 -9.75
C LEU A 55 1.58 -5.03 -10.18
N VAL A 56 1.50 -6.17 -9.49
CA VAL A 56 2.30 -7.36 -9.84
C VAL A 56 1.85 -7.95 -11.18
N LEU A 57 0.54 -8.03 -11.44
CA LEU A 57 0.04 -8.52 -12.73
C LEU A 57 0.43 -7.61 -13.88
N LEU A 58 0.36 -6.30 -13.67
CA LEU A 58 0.75 -5.30 -14.65
C LEU A 58 2.25 -5.38 -14.96
N ASP A 59 3.07 -5.43 -13.92
CA ASP A 59 4.53 -5.57 -14.03
C ASP A 59 4.91 -6.85 -14.76
N LEU A 60 4.30 -7.98 -14.37
CA LEU A 60 4.50 -9.27 -15.05
C LEU A 60 4.07 -9.21 -16.53
N SER A 61 2.92 -8.61 -16.82
CA SER A 61 2.45 -8.45 -18.20
C SER A 61 3.38 -7.59 -19.04
N ALA A 62 3.98 -6.56 -18.44
CA ALA A 62 4.98 -5.72 -19.07
C ALA A 62 6.28 -6.51 -19.32
N VAL A 63 6.79 -7.28 -18.34
CA VAL A 63 7.99 -8.11 -18.50
C VAL A 63 7.81 -9.10 -19.64
N LEU A 64 6.67 -9.80 -19.68
CA LEU A 64 6.36 -10.76 -20.74
C LEU A 64 6.24 -10.09 -22.12
N TYR A 65 5.65 -8.90 -22.18
CA TYR A 65 5.54 -8.14 -23.41
C TYR A 65 6.91 -7.73 -23.95
N PHE A 66 7.74 -7.09 -23.12
CA PHE A 66 9.07 -6.61 -23.51
C PHE A 66 10.04 -7.76 -23.79
N SER A 67 9.92 -8.89 -23.08
CA SER A 67 10.70 -10.10 -23.37
C SER A 67 10.33 -10.70 -24.73
N SER A 68 9.05 -10.67 -25.11
CA SER A 68 8.55 -11.33 -26.32
C SER A 68 8.82 -10.59 -27.63
N ILE A 69 9.02 -9.27 -27.62
CA ILE A 69 9.22 -8.46 -28.84
C ILE A 69 10.65 -8.54 -29.39
N GLY A 70 11.54 -9.26 -28.71
CA GLY A 70 12.89 -9.54 -29.14
C GLY A 70 13.91 -8.62 -28.46
N ILE A 71 15.10 -9.17 -28.25
CA ILE A 71 16.24 -8.63 -27.48
C ILE A 71 16.73 -7.24 -27.96
N GLN A 72 16.21 -6.72 -29.07
CA GLN A 72 16.62 -5.44 -29.65
C GLN A 72 16.08 -4.22 -28.88
N ILE A 73 15.04 -4.38 -28.05
CA ILE A 73 14.46 -3.24 -27.31
C ILE A 73 14.96 -3.25 -25.85
N ASN A 74 15.94 -2.39 -25.59
CA ASN A 74 16.36 -1.93 -24.26
C ASN A 74 16.46 -3.02 -23.18
N VAL A 75 17.52 -3.83 -23.23
CA VAL A 75 17.95 -4.70 -22.12
C VAL A 75 17.90 -4.00 -20.74
N PRO A 76 18.28 -2.71 -20.59
CA PRO A 76 18.15 -2.00 -19.31
C PRO A 76 16.71 -1.88 -18.78
N LEU A 77 15.72 -1.72 -19.66
CA LEU A 77 14.30 -1.64 -19.28
C LEU A 77 13.81 -2.96 -18.71
N LEU A 78 14.16 -4.06 -19.37
CA LEU A 78 13.80 -5.40 -18.91
C LEU A 78 14.39 -5.67 -17.53
N ILE A 79 15.66 -5.30 -17.32
CA ILE A 79 16.34 -5.45 -16.01
C ILE A 79 15.64 -4.60 -14.95
N LEU A 80 15.32 -3.34 -15.26
CA LEU A 80 14.64 -2.44 -14.32
C LEU A 80 13.27 -3.01 -13.90
N LEU A 81 12.50 -3.51 -14.86
CA LEU A 81 11.18 -4.08 -14.63
C LEU A 81 11.26 -5.41 -13.86
N ALA A 82 12.23 -6.26 -14.19
CA ALA A 82 12.52 -7.46 -13.41
C ALA A 82 12.94 -7.14 -11.97
N LEU A 83 13.63 -6.01 -11.74
CA LEU A 83 13.96 -5.50 -10.40
C LEU A 83 12.76 -4.91 -9.67
N CYS A 84 11.73 -4.44 -10.37
CA CYS A 84 10.48 -3.98 -9.75
C CYS A 84 9.76 -5.11 -9.01
N ILE A 85 9.75 -6.34 -9.53
CA ILE A 85 9.12 -7.50 -8.89
C ILE A 85 9.54 -7.67 -7.42
N PRO A 86 10.84 -7.86 -7.08
CA PRO A 86 11.26 -8.03 -5.70
C PRO A 86 10.99 -6.79 -4.86
N VAL A 87 11.13 -5.58 -5.42
CA VAL A 87 10.85 -4.32 -4.71
C VAL A 87 9.37 -4.24 -4.30
N ILE A 88 8.45 -4.55 -5.22
CA ILE A 88 7.01 -4.61 -4.94
C ILE A 88 6.72 -5.66 -3.88
N TYR A 89 7.40 -6.81 -3.93
CA TYR A 89 7.23 -7.89 -2.96
C TYR A 89 7.64 -7.50 -1.54
N PHE A 90 8.81 -6.90 -1.38
CA PHE A 90 9.28 -6.38 -0.09
C PHE A 90 8.34 -5.31 0.45
N TYR A 91 7.92 -4.37 -0.40
CA TYR A 91 7.01 -3.30 0.00
C TYR A 91 5.64 -3.84 0.41
N ASN A 92 5.10 -4.82 -0.32
CA ASN A 92 3.86 -5.51 0.01
C ASN A 92 3.92 -6.15 1.40
N VAL A 93 4.96 -6.95 1.70
CA VAL A 93 5.12 -7.59 3.02
C VAL A 93 5.26 -6.53 4.12
N TYR A 94 6.07 -5.50 3.90
CA TYR A 94 6.25 -4.41 4.85
C TYR A 94 4.94 -3.67 5.14
N ASP A 95 4.16 -3.32 4.11
CA ASP A 95 2.91 -2.59 4.27
C ASP A 95 1.85 -3.44 5.01
N VAL A 96 1.81 -4.75 4.78
CA VAL A 96 0.93 -5.66 5.54
C VAL A 96 1.30 -5.69 7.02
N LEU A 97 2.59 -5.81 7.35
CA LEU A 97 3.04 -5.84 8.74
C LEU A 97 2.69 -4.53 9.46
N GLN A 98 2.90 -3.38 8.82
CA GLN A 98 2.49 -2.08 9.37
C GLN A 98 0.97 -1.97 9.53
N SER A 99 0.22 -2.42 8.53
CA SER A 99 -1.25 -2.42 8.56
C SER A 99 -1.77 -3.30 9.70
N ALA A 100 -1.13 -4.44 9.95
CA ALA A 100 -1.49 -5.37 11.03
C ALA A 100 -1.25 -4.77 12.41
N ASP A 101 -0.11 -4.10 12.59
CA ASP A 101 0.20 -3.37 13.81
C ASP A 101 -0.86 -2.30 14.10
N TRP A 102 -1.23 -1.55 13.07
CA TRP A 102 -2.21 -0.49 13.20
C TRP A 102 -3.62 -1.00 13.51
N VAL A 103 -4.10 -2.04 12.80
CA VAL A 103 -5.41 -2.66 13.08
C VAL A 103 -5.46 -3.15 14.52
N MET A 104 -4.36 -3.70 15.02
CA MET A 104 -4.27 -4.16 16.40
C MET A 104 -4.23 -3.02 17.42
N MET A 105 -3.52 -1.93 17.14
CA MET A 105 -3.54 -0.73 17.98
C MET A 105 -4.96 -0.16 18.07
N ARG A 106 -5.70 -0.12 16.94
CA ARG A 106 -7.09 0.34 16.91
C ARG A 106 -8.00 -0.53 17.76
N ARG A 107 -7.88 -1.87 17.67
CA ARG A 107 -8.65 -2.80 18.53
C ARG A 107 -8.30 -2.65 20.01
N ARG A 108 -7.02 -2.46 20.35
CA ARG A 108 -6.59 -2.20 21.73
C ARG A 108 -7.15 -0.88 22.25
N ARG A 109 -7.07 0.20 21.47
CA ARG A 109 -7.63 1.51 21.83
C ARG A 109 -9.14 1.46 22.01
N ALA A 110 -9.88 0.76 21.14
CA ALA A 110 -11.32 0.57 21.30
C ALA A 110 -11.67 -0.20 22.58
N ALA A 111 -10.91 -1.23 22.93
CA ALA A 111 -11.10 -1.97 24.18
C ALA A 111 -10.76 -1.13 25.42
N THR A 112 -9.70 -0.31 25.37
CA THR A 112 -9.33 0.60 26.46
C THR A 112 -10.30 1.78 26.59
N GLN A 113 -10.77 2.35 25.48
CA GLN A 113 -11.77 3.43 25.44
C GLN A 113 -13.15 2.99 25.93
N ALA A 114 -13.54 1.73 25.71
CA ALA A 114 -14.73 1.17 26.35
C ALA A 114 -14.67 1.23 27.90
N THR A 115 -13.49 1.48 28.48
CA THR A 115 -13.25 1.61 29.92
C THR A 115 -12.90 3.05 30.36
N SER A 116 -12.76 4.01 29.43
CA SER A 116 -12.26 5.35 29.76
C SER A 116 -12.99 6.45 28.95
N ASP A 117 -13.74 7.29 29.66
CA ASP A 117 -14.66 8.34 29.15
C ASP A 117 -14.00 9.54 28.43
N LYS A 118 -12.71 9.50 28.08
CA LYS A 118 -12.03 10.65 27.45
C LYS A 118 -11.68 10.39 25.98
N PRO A 119 -12.32 11.07 25.01
CA PRO A 119 -11.95 10.98 23.61
C PRO A 119 -10.64 11.74 23.35
N ILE A 120 -9.62 11.02 22.86
CA ILE A 120 -8.35 11.63 22.41
C ILE A 120 -8.53 12.05 20.94
N ASN A 121 -8.53 13.36 20.69
CA ASN A 121 -8.91 13.93 19.40
C ASN A 121 -7.76 14.13 18.38
N ASN A 122 -6.48 13.91 18.73
CA ASN A 122 -5.38 14.53 17.96
C ASN A 122 -4.41 13.64 17.16
N GLU A 123 -4.58 12.32 17.08
CA GLU A 123 -3.67 11.46 16.29
C GLU A 123 -4.22 11.05 14.90
N ARG A 124 -5.33 11.64 14.46
CA ARG A 124 -6.01 11.29 13.20
C ARG A 124 -5.30 11.83 11.95
N SER A 125 -4.53 12.93 12.07
CA SER A 125 -4.20 13.78 10.91
C SER A 125 -3.20 13.20 9.90
N THR A 126 -2.28 12.31 10.28
CA THR A 126 -1.14 11.97 9.38
C THR A 126 -1.39 10.75 8.50
N ARG A 127 -2.24 9.80 8.91
CA ARG A 127 -2.55 8.59 8.11
C ARG A 127 -3.93 8.59 7.47
N ASP A 128 -4.86 9.41 7.96
CA ASP A 128 -6.14 9.62 7.27
C ASP A 128 -5.92 10.25 5.88
N ALA A 129 -4.89 11.09 5.71
CA ALA A 129 -4.47 11.63 4.41
C ALA A 129 -4.03 10.54 3.41
N MET A 130 -3.35 9.49 3.87
CA MET A 130 -2.96 8.35 3.02
C MET A 130 -4.17 7.46 2.68
N MET A 131 -5.16 7.38 3.57
CA MET A 131 -6.43 6.70 3.32
C MET A 131 -7.41 7.48 2.42
N VAL A 132 -7.16 8.77 2.14
CA VAL A 132 -7.98 9.54 1.17
C VAL A 132 -7.88 8.92 -0.23
N TRP A 133 -6.70 8.41 -0.60
CA TRP A 133 -6.50 7.80 -1.92
C TRP A 133 -7.27 6.48 -2.09
N GLU A 134 -7.60 5.80 -0.98
CA GLU A 134 -8.36 4.54 -0.94
C GLU A 134 -9.88 4.74 -0.95
N ARG A 135 -10.37 5.96 -0.74
CA ARG A 135 -11.81 6.25 -0.59
C ARG A 135 -12.46 6.92 -1.81
N GLY A 136 -11.73 7.11 -2.90
CA GLY A 136 -12.19 7.88 -4.05
C GLY A 136 -12.30 7.12 -5.37
N ILE A 137 -12.77 7.84 -6.40
CA ILE A 137 -12.81 7.44 -7.83
C ILE A 137 -11.44 7.00 -8.34
N SER A 138 -10.36 7.46 -7.69
CA SER A 138 -8.96 7.09 -7.97
C SER A 138 -8.72 5.59 -8.07
N PHE A 139 -9.32 4.78 -7.18
CA PHE A 139 -9.13 3.34 -7.22
C PHE A 139 -9.78 2.70 -8.46
N GLY A 140 -11.00 3.15 -8.80
CA GLY A 140 -11.68 2.72 -10.02
C GLY A 140 -10.91 3.13 -11.29
N LEU A 141 -10.41 4.37 -11.32
CA LEU A 141 -9.57 4.86 -12.42
C LEU A 141 -8.28 4.05 -12.55
N LEU A 142 -7.63 3.70 -11.43
CA LEU A 142 -6.44 2.85 -11.42
C LEU A 142 -6.74 1.46 -11.99
N LEU A 143 -7.90 0.87 -11.67
CA LEU A 143 -8.32 -0.40 -12.25
C LEU A 143 -8.59 -0.30 -13.75
N ILE A 144 -9.26 0.77 -14.20
CA ILE A 144 -9.54 0.99 -15.62
C ILE A 144 -8.22 1.19 -16.37
N VAL A 145 -7.37 2.11 -15.93
CA VAL A 145 -6.10 2.41 -16.59
C VAL A 145 -5.18 1.19 -16.55
N GLY A 146 -5.01 0.56 -15.39
CA GLY A 146 -4.16 -0.63 -15.24
C GLY A 146 -4.66 -1.82 -16.05
N GLY A 147 -5.98 -2.07 -16.04
CA GLY A 147 -6.60 -3.13 -16.84
C GLY A 147 -6.50 -2.87 -18.34
N SER A 148 -6.77 -1.64 -18.80
CA SER A 148 -6.59 -1.26 -20.20
C SER A 148 -5.14 -1.43 -20.66
N LEU A 149 -4.18 -1.05 -19.82
CA LEU A 149 -2.75 -1.17 -20.13
C LEU A 149 -2.32 -2.66 -20.18
N MET A 150 -2.84 -3.49 -19.28
CA MET A 150 -2.63 -4.94 -19.32
C MET A 150 -3.21 -5.58 -20.60
N VAL A 151 -4.42 -5.20 -21.00
CA VAL A 151 -5.04 -5.67 -22.26
C VAL A 151 -4.22 -5.25 -23.47
N LEU A 152 -3.71 -4.02 -23.45
CA LEU A 152 -2.88 -3.47 -24.52
C LEU A 152 -1.57 -4.28 -24.67
N PHE A 153 -0.91 -4.63 -23.57
CA PHE A 153 0.27 -5.51 -23.59
C PHE A 153 -0.06 -6.94 -24.06
N PHE A 154 -1.20 -7.50 -23.66
CA PHE A 154 -1.59 -8.85 -24.08
C PHE A 154 -2.00 -8.92 -25.56
N ARG A 155 -2.72 -7.91 -26.06
CA ARG A 155 -3.21 -7.90 -27.45
C ARG A 155 -2.14 -7.58 -28.48
N LYS A 156 -1.04 -6.92 -28.08
CA LYS A 156 0.08 -6.51 -28.96
C LYS A 156 -0.39 -5.88 -30.28
N PRO A 157 -1.21 -4.80 -30.24
CA PRO A 157 -1.69 -4.20 -31.47
C PRO A 157 -0.53 -3.60 -32.28
N ARG A 158 -0.58 -3.71 -33.62
CA ARG A 158 0.51 -3.32 -34.53
C ARG A 158 0.95 -1.86 -34.36
N TRP A 159 -0.01 -0.93 -34.25
CA TRP A 159 0.27 0.49 -34.03
C TRP A 159 1.08 0.75 -32.76
N PHE A 160 0.86 -0.05 -31.71
CA PHE A 160 1.58 0.10 -30.43
C PHE A 160 3.01 -0.43 -30.54
N GLN A 161 3.20 -1.50 -31.31
CA GLN A 161 4.53 -2.04 -31.61
C GLN A 161 5.35 -1.06 -32.45
N GLU A 162 4.75 -0.44 -33.48
CA GLU A 162 5.40 0.56 -34.31
C GLU A 162 5.78 1.81 -33.51
N LEU A 163 4.87 2.28 -32.64
CA LEU A 163 5.14 3.41 -31.75
C LEU A 163 6.31 3.10 -30.79
N LEU A 164 6.32 1.91 -30.19
CA LEU A 164 7.42 1.48 -29.33
C LEU A 164 8.73 1.23 -30.09
N ALA A 165 8.67 0.77 -31.34
CA ALA A 165 9.86 0.55 -32.15
C ALA A 165 10.52 1.88 -32.54
N MET A 166 9.72 2.88 -32.95
CA MET A 166 10.25 4.18 -33.36
C MET A 166 10.57 5.10 -32.17
N TYR A 167 9.78 5.04 -31.11
CA TYR A 167 9.87 5.99 -29.99
C TYR A 167 10.23 5.35 -28.65
N GLY A 168 10.32 4.02 -28.53
CA GLY A 168 10.44 3.34 -27.23
C GLY A 168 11.63 3.77 -26.37
N GLY A 169 12.78 4.02 -27.00
CA GLY A 169 13.96 4.53 -26.31
C GLY A 169 13.77 5.96 -25.79
N TYR A 170 13.30 6.87 -26.67
CA TYR A 170 13.06 8.27 -26.33
C TYR A 170 11.91 8.43 -25.34
N SER A 171 10.82 7.67 -25.49
CA SER A 171 9.67 7.72 -24.60
C SER A 171 10.05 7.32 -23.18
N PHE A 172 10.90 6.31 -23.01
CA PHE A 172 11.37 5.92 -21.69
C PHE A 172 12.28 6.97 -21.05
N ALA A 173 13.23 7.51 -21.82
CA ALA A 173 14.12 8.56 -21.33
C ALA A 173 13.33 9.80 -20.87
N VAL A 174 12.38 10.26 -21.68
CA VAL A 174 11.50 11.38 -21.34
C VAL A 174 10.68 11.07 -20.09
N LEU A 175 10.12 9.86 -19.98
CA LEU A 175 9.33 9.46 -18.80
C LEU A 175 10.16 9.47 -17.52
N MET A 176 11.39 8.96 -17.54
CA MET A 176 12.30 9.02 -16.38
C MET A 176 12.68 10.46 -16.03
N ILE A 177 12.99 11.30 -17.02
CA ILE A 177 13.34 12.71 -16.79
C ILE A 177 12.18 13.47 -16.17
N VAL A 178 10.98 13.33 -16.75
CA VAL A 178 9.75 13.97 -16.25
C VAL A 178 9.41 13.46 -14.85
N GLY A 179 9.49 12.14 -14.62
CA GLY A 179 9.28 11.54 -13.31
C GLY A 179 10.26 12.06 -12.25
N GLY A 180 11.55 12.18 -12.60
CA GLY A 180 12.58 12.76 -11.74
C GLY A 180 12.32 14.22 -11.41
N LEU A 181 11.97 15.03 -12.42
CA LEU A 181 11.63 16.45 -12.25
C LEU A 181 10.40 16.65 -11.35
N LEU A 182 9.36 15.82 -11.49
CA LEU A 182 8.17 15.88 -10.65
C LEU A 182 8.47 15.54 -9.19
N LEU A 183 9.27 14.50 -8.95
CA LEU A 183 9.68 14.14 -7.59
C LEU A 183 10.54 15.23 -6.96
N PHE A 184 11.49 15.79 -7.72
CA PHE A 184 12.33 16.89 -7.28
C PHE A 184 11.51 18.14 -6.98
N GLY A 185 10.59 18.52 -7.87
CA GLY A 185 9.70 19.66 -7.68
C GLY A 185 8.78 19.49 -6.46
N ARG A 186 8.25 18.29 -6.25
CA ARG A 186 7.43 17.97 -5.06
C ARG A 186 8.24 18.13 -3.77
N GLU A 187 9.46 17.58 -3.72
CA GLU A 187 10.31 17.67 -2.53
C GLU A 187 10.74 19.12 -2.27
N PHE A 188 11.09 19.87 -3.33
CA PHE A 188 11.46 21.28 -3.26
C PHE A 188 10.30 22.15 -2.73
N TRP A 189 9.08 21.88 -3.19
CA TRP A 189 7.87 22.55 -2.69
C TRP A 189 7.62 22.25 -1.20
N VAL A 190 7.78 21.00 -0.78
CA VAL A 190 7.63 20.60 0.63
C VAL A 190 8.68 21.29 1.51
N MET A 191 9.94 21.39 1.05
CA MET A 191 10.99 22.13 1.75
C MET A 191 10.66 23.62 1.88
N LEU A 192 10.19 24.26 0.81
CA LEU A 192 9.79 25.67 0.83
C LEU A 192 8.64 25.94 1.81
N ASN A 193 7.63 25.07 1.84
CA ASN A 193 6.49 25.23 2.75
C ASN A 193 6.86 25.00 4.22
N LYS A 194 7.84 24.14 4.52
CA LYS A 194 8.34 23.96 5.89
C LYS A 194 9.13 25.16 6.42
N LYS A 195 9.72 25.98 5.54
CA LYS A 195 10.50 27.17 5.93
C LYS A 195 9.63 28.41 6.22
N LYS A 196 8.33 28.34 5.93
CA LYS A 196 7.33 29.39 6.18
C LYS A 196 6.56 29.23 7.52
N MET A 197 6.85 28.18 8.28
CA MET A 197 6.40 28.00 9.67
C MET A 197 7.61 28.11 10.61
#